data_AF-A4D9N1-F1
#
_entry.id   AF-A4D9N1-F1
#
_cell.length_a   1.000
_cell.length_b   1.000
_cell.length_c   1.000
_cell.angle_alpha   90.00
_cell.angle_beta   90.00
_cell.angle_gamma   90.00
#
_symmetry.space_group_name_H-M   'P 1'
#
loop_
_entity.id
_entity.type
_entity.pdbx_description
1 polymer ?
#
loop_
_entity_poly.entity_id
_entity_poly.type
_entity_poly.pdbx_seq_one_letter_code
_entity_poly.pdbx_strand_id
1 'polypeptide(L)'
;MATRSEDVLTRVSTDAATEFVQSFYPALQSNRAAIASFYSQPTSTILFNGNAVADGNAVQEIFVNQMPPTHYEVQSFDCQVINPTYPTPTTSGVKLPNQTTVKDMSILVVVSGYVRFGESRDLPQRGFSETFMLVPNPTADAPKGKRRREWLIQTQNFRLVV
;
A
#
# COMPACT_ATOMS: atom_id res chain seq x y z
N MET A 1 -6.27 -1.07 29.30
CA MET A 1 -6.40 -0.87 27.84
C MET A 1 -7.48 -1.82 27.37
N ALA A 2 -8.50 -1.35 26.64
CA ALA A 2 -9.52 -2.25 26.11
C ALA A 2 -8.86 -3.21 25.12
N THR A 3 -8.91 -4.51 25.41
CA THR A 3 -8.42 -5.56 24.50
C THR A 3 -9.21 -5.45 23.19
N ARG A 4 -8.53 -5.15 22.09
CA ARG A 4 -9.17 -5.14 20.76
C ARG A 4 -9.54 -6.57 20.41
N SER A 5 -10.80 -6.83 20.09
CA SER A 5 -11.21 -8.17 19.65
C SER A 5 -10.49 -8.54 18.35
N GLU A 6 -10.01 -9.78 18.26
CA GLU A 6 -9.34 -10.33 17.10
C GLU A 6 -10.23 -10.26 15.85
N ASP A 7 -11.55 -10.44 16.00
CA ASP A 7 -12.52 -10.31 14.92
C ASP A 7 -12.53 -8.90 14.32
N VAL A 8 -12.42 -7.88 15.17
CA VAL A 8 -12.41 -6.48 14.74
C VAL A 8 -11.12 -6.15 14.00
N LEU A 9 -9.97 -6.64 14.48
CA LEU A 9 -8.68 -6.48 13.80
C LEU A 9 -8.71 -7.14 12.42
N THR A 10 -9.20 -8.38 12.36
CA THR A 10 -9.32 -9.17 11.12
C THR A 10 -10.20 -8.46 10.10
N ARG A 11 -11.36 -7.95 10.54
CA ARG A 11 -12.26 -7.19 9.67
C ARG A 11 -11.59 -5.93 9.12
N VAL A 12 -11.01 -5.10 10.00
CA VAL A 12 -10.38 -3.83 9.59
C VAL A 12 -9.20 -4.07 8.65
N SER A 13 -8.37 -5.09 8.90
CA SER A 13 -7.24 -5.41 8.02
C SER A 13 -7.70 -5.91 6.65
N THR A 14 -8.74 -6.74 6.62
CA THR A 14 -9.32 -7.26 5.37
C THR A 14 -9.93 -6.15 4.53
N ASP A 15 -10.69 -5.24 5.15
CA ASP A 15 -11.27 -4.08 4.49
C ASP A 15 -10.17 -3.16 3.94
N ALA A 16 -9.13 -2.90 4.74
CA ALA A 16 -7.99 -2.06 4.36
C ALA A 16 -7.20 -2.64 3.16
N ALA A 17 -6.87 -3.93 3.20
CA ALA A 17 -6.16 -4.60 2.11
C ALA A 17 -7.00 -4.63 0.83
N THR A 18 -8.31 -4.88 0.95
CA THR A 18 -9.24 -4.87 -0.18
C THR A 18 -9.30 -3.50 -0.85
N GLU A 19 -9.53 -2.42 -0.09
CA GLU A 19 -9.57 -1.05 -0.62
C GLU A 19 -8.21 -0.64 -1.22
N PHE A 20 -7.11 -1.03 -0.58
CA PHE A 20 -5.77 -0.77 -1.08
C PHE A 20 -5.54 -1.43 -2.44
N VAL A 21 -5.78 -2.74 -2.57
CA VAL A 21 -5.58 -3.49 -3.83
C VAL A 21 -6.49 -2.94 -4.93
N GLN A 22 -7.76 -2.68 -4.61
CA GLN A 22 -8.74 -2.14 -5.56
C GLN A 22 -8.46 -0.68 -5.98
N SER A 23 -7.56 0.03 -5.30
CA SER A 23 -7.20 1.40 -5.65
C SER A 23 -5.78 1.54 -6.22
N PHE A 24 -4.81 0.79 -5.70
CA PHE A 24 -3.40 0.87 -6.10
C PHE A 24 -3.17 0.32 -7.51
N TYR A 25 -3.55 -0.94 -7.76
CA TYR A 25 -3.30 -1.56 -9.07
C TYR A 25 -4.02 -0.87 -10.23
N PRO A 26 -5.28 -0.42 -10.10
CA PRO A 26 -5.91 0.40 -11.12
C PRO A 26 -5.18 1.74 -11.35
N ALA A 27 -4.66 2.37 -10.29
CA ALA A 27 -3.91 3.62 -10.42
C ALA A 27 -2.58 3.44 -11.18
N LEU A 28 -1.91 2.29 -11.05
CA LEU A 28 -0.70 1.97 -11.84
C LEU A 28 -0.97 2.00 -13.35
N GLN A 29 -2.21 1.69 -13.75
CA GLN A 29 -2.66 1.73 -15.14
C GLN A 29 -3.18 3.12 -15.55
N SER A 30 -4.12 3.69 -14.78
CA SER A 30 -4.94 4.82 -15.23
C SER A 30 -4.65 6.16 -14.54
N ASN A 31 -3.90 6.17 -13.44
CA ASN A 31 -3.64 7.39 -12.66
C ASN A 31 -2.23 7.39 -12.06
N ARG A 32 -1.22 7.25 -12.93
CA ARG A 32 0.19 7.16 -12.53
C ARG A 32 0.69 8.40 -11.79
N ALA A 33 0.14 9.58 -12.10
CA ALA A 33 0.47 10.83 -11.43
C ALA A 33 0.00 10.92 -9.96
N ALA A 34 -0.79 9.96 -9.49
CA ALA A 34 -1.24 9.86 -8.10
C ALA A 34 -0.51 8.77 -7.31
N ILE A 35 0.45 8.05 -7.90
CA ILE A 35 1.15 6.91 -7.26
C ILE A 35 1.85 7.35 -5.97
N ALA A 36 2.50 8.51 -5.95
CA ALA A 36 3.19 9.01 -4.77
C ALA A 36 2.26 9.16 -3.55
N SER A 37 0.96 9.43 -3.78
CA SER A 37 -0.04 9.58 -2.71
C SER A 37 -0.34 8.30 -1.93
N PHE A 38 0.09 7.14 -2.42
CA PHE A 38 -0.08 5.87 -1.74
C PHE A 38 0.99 5.61 -0.68
N TYR A 39 2.08 6.38 -0.65
CA TYR A 39 3.22 6.11 0.21
C TYR A 39 3.21 6.97 1.47
N SER A 40 3.71 6.39 2.57
CA SER A 40 3.95 7.13 3.81
C SER A 40 5.17 8.04 3.67
N GLN A 41 5.28 9.04 4.53
CA GLN A 41 6.49 9.83 4.67
C GLN A 41 6.92 9.84 6.14
N PRO A 42 8.12 9.35 6.48
CA PRO A 42 9.07 8.67 5.59
C PRO A 42 8.59 7.29 5.12
N THR A 43 9.13 6.82 3.99
CA THR A 43 9.08 5.40 3.59
C THR A 43 10.22 4.63 4.27
N SER A 44 10.08 3.31 4.33
CA SER A 44 11.15 2.38 4.68
C SER A 44 11.75 1.80 3.39
N THR A 45 11.75 0.48 3.22
CA THR A 45 12.36 -0.20 2.08
C THR A 45 11.40 -0.29 0.91
N ILE A 46 11.84 0.14 -0.28
CA ILE A 46 11.13 -0.11 -1.55
C ILE A 46 12.09 -0.83 -2.49
N LEU A 47 11.73 -2.04 -2.93
CA LEU A 47 12.53 -2.85 -3.84
C LEU A 47 11.72 -3.30 -5.06
N PHE A 48 12.19 -2.99 -6.27
CA PHE A 48 11.64 -3.51 -7.52
C PHE A 48 12.63 -4.46 -8.17
N ASN A 49 12.29 -5.76 -8.21
CA ASN A 49 13.16 -6.84 -8.68
C ASN A 49 14.55 -6.84 -8.01
N GLY A 50 14.63 -6.39 -6.75
CA GLY A 50 15.87 -6.25 -5.98
C GLY A 50 16.56 -4.89 -6.10
N ASN A 51 16.07 -3.98 -6.95
CA ASN A 51 16.62 -2.63 -7.07
C ASN A 51 15.95 -1.69 -6.06
N ALA A 52 16.74 -0.98 -5.27
CA ALA A 52 16.23 -0.01 -4.31
C ALA A 52 15.63 1.22 -5.00
N VAL A 53 14.47 1.64 -4.52
CA VAL A 53 13.78 2.88 -4.93
C VAL A 53 13.66 3.78 -3.70
N ALA A 54 13.92 5.07 -3.86
CA ALA A 54 14.11 5.98 -2.74
C ALA A 54 12.83 6.22 -1.91
N ASP A 55 11.73 6.56 -2.59
CA ASP A 55 10.45 6.91 -1.95
C ASP A 55 9.28 6.76 -2.95
N GLY A 56 8.07 7.14 -2.52
CA GLY A 56 6.89 7.11 -3.38
C GLY A 56 6.94 8.05 -4.59
N ASN A 57 7.70 9.15 -4.53
CA ASN A 57 7.88 10.04 -5.68
C ASN A 57 8.74 9.38 -6.75
N ALA A 58 9.81 8.70 -6.35
CA ALA A 58 10.65 7.92 -7.25
C ALA A 58 9.86 6.76 -7.89
N VAL A 59 8.98 6.08 -7.13
CA VAL A 59 8.09 5.07 -7.73
C VAL A 59 7.18 5.70 -8.78
N GLN A 60 6.55 6.84 -8.46
CA GLN A 60 5.71 7.55 -9.42
C GLN A 60 6.49 7.94 -10.69
N GLU A 61 7.70 8.46 -10.54
CA GLU A 61 8.55 8.83 -11.67
C GLU A 61 8.88 7.63 -12.56
N ILE A 62 9.22 6.48 -11.97
CA ILE A 62 9.44 5.23 -12.71
C ILE A 62 8.19 4.89 -13.54
N PHE A 63 7.01 4.91 -12.93
CA PHE A 63 5.78 4.57 -13.64
C PHE A 63 5.40 5.59 -14.72
N VAL A 64 5.58 6.88 -14.47
CA VAL A 64 5.20 7.94 -15.43
C VAL A 64 6.19 8.01 -16.60
N ASN A 65 7.50 7.97 -16.33
CA ASN A 65 8.52 8.32 -17.31
C ASN A 65 9.29 7.12 -17.88
N GLN A 66 9.34 5.99 -17.17
CA GLN A 66 10.24 4.88 -17.52
C GLN A 66 9.49 3.59 -17.89
N MET A 67 8.32 3.36 -17.29
CA MET A 67 7.53 2.14 -17.53
C MET A 67 6.58 2.31 -18.73
N PRO A 68 6.53 1.34 -19.66
CA PRO A 68 5.44 1.29 -20.63
C PRO A 68 4.09 1.12 -19.92
N PRO A 69 2.94 1.29 -20.62
CA PRO A 69 1.62 0.96 -20.08
C PRO A 69 1.61 -0.40 -19.38
N THR A 70 1.01 -0.49 -18.20
CA THR A 70 1.05 -1.70 -17.37
C THR A 70 -0.36 -2.15 -17.06
N HIS A 71 -0.61 -3.44 -17.21
CA HIS A 71 -1.89 -4.05 -16.91
C HIS A 71 -1.69 -5.15 -15.89
N TYR A 72 -2.16 -4.88 -14.67
CA TYR A 72 -2.09 -5.82 -13.56
C TYR A 72 -3.42 -6.56 -13.45
N GLU A 73 -3.33 -7.88 -13.35
CA GLU A 73 -4.43 -8.77 -13.04
C GLU A 73 -4.11 -9.44 -11.70
N VAL A 74 -4.67 -8.88 -10.63
CA VAL A 74 -4.51 -9.44 -9.28
C VAL A 74 -5.33 -10.72 -9.19
N GLN A 75 -4.68 -11.83 -8.86
CA GLN A 75 -5.35 -13.12 -8.71
C GLN A 75 -5.71 -13.42 -7.27
N SER A 76 -4.83 -13.06 -6.34
CA SER A 76 -5.07 -13.26 -4.92
C SER A 76 -4.30 -12.24 -4.10
N PHE A 77 -4.79 -11.97 -2.90
CA PHE A 77 -4.06 -11.27 -1.87
C PHE A 77 -4.45 -11.81 -0.50
N ASP A 78 -3.52 -11.72 0.44
CA ASP A 78 -3.70 -12.02 1.86
C ASP A 78 -3.25 -10.81 2.68
N CYS A 79 -3.77 -10.71 3.91
CA CYS A 79 -3.32 -9.67 4.83
C CYS A 79 -3.31 -10.14 6.28
N GLN A 80 -2.33 -9.64 7.04
CA GLN A 80 -2.15 -9.98 8.46
C GLN A 80 -1.75 -8.73 9.25
N VAL A 81 -2.32 -8.55 10.43
CA VAL A 81 -1.89 -7.51 11.36
C VAL A 81 -0.55 -7.93 11.98
N ILE A 82 0.50 -7.13 11.75
CA ILE A 82 1.84 -7.43 12.26
C ILE A 82 2.24 -6.57 13.47
N ASN A 83 1.58 -5.42 13.65
CA ASN A 83 1.69 -4.61 14.86
C ASN A 83 0.30 -4.06 15.20
N PRO A 84 -0.39 -4.58 16.23
CA PRO A 84 -1.72 -4.12 16.59
C PRO A 84 -1.70 -2.77 17.32
N THR A 85 -0.54 -2.21 17.66
CA THR A 85 -0.37 -0.93 18.37
C THR A 85 0.69 -0.09 17.67
N TYR A 86 0.45 0.22 16.40
CA TYR A 86 1.40 0.98 15.60
C TYR A 86 1.55 2.41 16.16
N PRO A 87 2.79 2.91 16.32
CA PRO A 87 3.04 4.26 16.84
C PRO A 87 2.72 5.32 15.76
N THR A 88 1.44 5.60 15.56
CA THR A 88 0.98 6.55 14.53
C THR A 88 1.49 7.97 14.83
N PRO A 89 2.24 8.59 13.89
CA PRO A 89 2.73 9.95 14.06
C PRO A 89 1.62 11.00 14.13
N THR A 90 1.90 12.10 14.79
CA THR A 90 1.10 13.33 14.84
C THR A 90 2.04 14.53 14.71
N THR A 91 1.49 15.73 14.58
CA THR A 91 2.31 16.97 14.56
C THR A 91 3.13 17.18 15.84
N SER A 92 2.73 16.55 16.95
CA SER A 92 3.34 16.74 18.29
C SER A 92 4.09 15.50 18.79
N GLY A 93 4.31 14.49 17.95
CA GLY A 93 4.94 13.22 18.33
C GLY A 93 4.15 12.01 17.86
N VAL A 94 3.79 11.11 18.78
CA VAL A 94 3.01 9.88 18.49
C VAL A 94 1.67 9.97 19.22
N LYS A 95 0.61 9.40 18.65
CA LYS A 95 -0.70 9.32 19.32
C LYS A 95 -0.54 8.71 20.73
N LEU A 96 -1.10 9.39 21.72
CA LEU A 96 -1.17 8.89 23.10
C LEU A 96 -2.13 7.69 23.19
N PRO A 97 -2.01 6.81 24.20
CA PRO A 97 -2.87 5.63 24.32
C PRO A 97 -4.38 5.92 24.25
N ASN A 98 -4.82 7.05 24.81
CA ASN A 98 -6.22 7.51 24.79
C ASN A 98 -6.68 8.10 23.44
N GLN A 99 -5.76 8.33 22.50
CA GLN A 99 -6.03 8.81 21.14
C GLN A 99 -5.96 7.68 20.10
N THR A 100 -5.44 6.51 20.48
CA THR A 100 -5.36 5.36 19.58
C THR A 100 -6.73 4.75 19.33
N THR A 101 -6.95 4.38 18.08
CA THR A 101 -8.12 3.71 17.54
C THR A 101 -7.71 2.31 17.08
N VAL A 102 -8.69 1.48 16.69
CA VAL A 102 -8.41 0.18 16.08
C VAL A 102 -7.50 0.31 14.85
N LYS A 103 -7.57 1.42 14.10
CA LYS A 103 -6.78 1.63 12.88
C LYS A 103 -5.31 1.93 13.16
N ASP A 104 -4.92 2.20 14.40
CA ASP A 104 -3.52 2.40 14.78
C ASP A 104 -2.81 1.04 14.91
N MET A 105 -2.64 0.40 13.74
CA MET A 105 -1.99 -0.90 13.53
C MET A 105 -1.19 -0.87 12.21
N SER A 106 -0.30 -1.84 11.97
CA SER A 106 0.30 -2.06 10.65
C SER A 106 -0.08 -3.43 10.11
N ILE A 107 -0.25 -3.48 8.79
CA ILE A 107 -0.79 -4.64 8.08
C ILE A 107 0.23 -5.09 7.04
N LEU A 108 0.64 -6.34 7.10
CA LEU A 108 1.34 -7.02 6.00
C LEU A 108 0.29 -7.37 4.94
N VAL A 109 0.55 -7.00 3.68
CA VAL A 109 -0.28 -7.40 2.55
C VAL A 109 0.60 -8.12 1.55
N VAL A 110 0.21 -9.32 1.14
CA VAL A 110 0.88 -10.08 0.09
C VAL A 110 -0.07 -10.20 -1.08
N VAL A 111 0.40 -9.87 -2.28
CA VAL A 111 -0.39 -9.90 -3.51
C VAL A 111 0.33 -10.74 -4.55
N SER A 112 -0.43 -11.53 -5.30
CA SER A 112 0.06 -12.27 -6.45
C SER A 112 -0.87 -12.12 -7.64
N GLY A 113 -0.29 -12.22 -8.83
CA GLY A 113 -1.07 -12.18 -10.05
C GLY A 113 -0.18 -12.10 -11.28
N TYR A 114 -0.72 -11.51 -12.34
CA TYR A 114 -0.02 -11.31 -13.60
C TYR A 114 0.11 -9.83 -13.94
N VAL A 115 1.22 -9.47 -14.55
CA VAL A 115 1.45 -8.16 -15.14
C VAL A 115 1.82 -8.30 -16.60
N ARG A 116 1.25 -7.42 -17.42
CA ARG A 116 1.62 -7.23 -18.82
C ARG A 116 2.15 -5.83 -19.02
N PHE A 117 3.28 -5.72 -19.73
CA PHE A 117 3.95 -4.45 -20.05
C PHE A 117 3.75 -4.13 -21.53
N GLY A 118 3.16 -2.97 -21.83
CA GLY A 118 2.76 -2.49 -23.15
C GLY A 118 1.24 -2.51 -23.36
N GLU A 119 0.76 -1.92 -24.47
CA GLU A 119 -0.67 -1.76 -24.73
C GLU A 119 -1.33 -3.01 -25.33
N SER A 120 -0.60 -3.75 -26.18
CA SER A 120 -1.16 -4.90 -26.88
C SER A 120 -1.49 -6.06 -25.94
N ARG A 121 -2.69 -6.65 -26.12
CA ARG A 121 -3.19 -7.78 -25.33
C ARG A 121 -2.42 -9.08 -25.58
N ASP A 122 -1.74 -9.18 -26.73
CA ASP A 122 -0.96 -10.35 -27.11
C ASP A 122 0.44 -10.37 -26.47
N LEU A 123 0.80 -9.30 -25.75
CA LEU A 123 2.08 -9.25 -25.05
C LEU A 123 2.11 -10.27 -23.91
N PRO A 124 3.26 -10.94 -23.70
CA PRO A 124 3.37 -11.97 -22.67
C PRO A 124 3.00 -11.46 -21.28
N GLN A 125 2.18 -12.22 -20.57
CA GLN A 125 1.96 -12.03 -19.14
C GLN A 125 3.17 -12.57 -18.36
N ARG A 126 3.50 -11.89 -17.27
CA ARG A 126 4.52 -12.30 -16.30
C ARG A 126 3.86 -12.43 -14.94
N GLY A 127 4.08 -13.54 -14.26
CA GLY A 127 3.66 -13.64 -12.87
C GLY A 127 4.40 -12.61 -12.03
N PHE A 128 3.74 -12.08 -11.00
CA PHE A 128 4.39 -11.26 -9.99
C PHE A 128 3.96 -11.68 -8.59
N SER A 129 4.84 -11.40 -7.63
CA SER A 129 4.54 -11.41 -6.21
C SER A 129 4.99 -10.08 -5.63
N GLU A 130 4.12 -9.48 -4.82
CA GLU A 130 4.38 -8.18 -4.22
C GLU A 130 3.96 -8.18 -2.76
N THR A 131 4.83 -7.64 -1.91
CA THR A 131 4.58 -7.55 -0.46
C THR A 131 4.63 -6.10 -0.02
N PHE A 132 3.63 -5.68 0.77
CA PHE A 132 3.51 -4.35 1.32
C PHE A 132 3.44 -4.40 2.84
N MET A 133 3.99 -3.37 3.48
CA MET A 133 3.59 -2.99 4.83
C MET A 133 2.75 -1.73 4.74
N LEU A 134 1.48 -1.84 5.10
CA LEU A 134 0.56 -0.72 5.22
C LEU A 134 0.58 -0.16 6.64
N VAL A 135 0.62 1.16 6.74
CA VAL A 135 0.56 1.90 8.00
C VAL A 135 -0.57 2.93 7.96
N PRO A 136 -1.07 3.39 9.11
CA PRO A 136 -2.17 4.35 9.17
C PRO A 136 -1.72 5.69 8.60
N ASN A 137 -2.58 6.36 7.85
CA ASN A 137 -2.33 7.72 7.43
C ASN A 137 -2.54 8.66 8.62
N PRO A 138 -1.50 9.36 9.11
CA PRO A 138 -1.60 10.23 10.28
C PRO A 138 -2.53 11.43 10.06
N THR A 139 -2.91 11.71 8.82
CA THR A 139 -3.76 12.83 8.43
C THR A 139 -5.16 12.42 7.99
N ALA A 140 -5.53 11.13 8.14
CA ALA A 140 -6.86 10.63 7.81
C ALA A 140 -7.96 11.22 8.70
N ASP A 141 -7.63 11.54 9.95
CA ASP A 141 -8.56 12.12 10.94
C ASP A 141 -8.77 13.64 10.78
N ALA A 142 -8.13 14.28 9.78
CA ALA A 142 -8.20 15.72 9.56
C ALA A 142 -9.57 16.20 9.04
N PRO A 143 -9.97 17.47 9.27
CA PRO A 143 -11.27 18.01 8.87
C PRO A 143 -11.61 17.78 7.38
N LYS A 144 -12.86 17.37 7.13
CA LYS A 144 -13.38 16.95 5.82
C LYS A 144 -13.18 18.03 4.75
N GLY A 145 -12.51 17.67 3.66
CA GLY A 145 -12.34 18.53 2.47
C GLY A 145 -11.74 17.79 1.27
N LYS A 146 -10.93 16.76 1.51
CA LYS A 146 -10.51 15.77 0.50
C LYS A 146 -10.55 14.38 1.12
N ARG A 147 -11.13 13.40 0.45
CA ARG A 147 -11.09 11.99 0.88
C ARG A 147 -9.64 11.54 0.82
N ARG A 148 -9.00 11.43 1.98
CA ARG A 148 -7.61 10.97 2.10
C ARG A 148 -7.61 9.46 2.27
N ARG A 149 -6.57 8.80 1.76
CA ARG A 149 -6.37 7.36 1.97
C ARG A 149 -6.18 7.09 3.45
N GLU A 150 -6.84 6.08 3.98
CA GLU A 150 -6.71 5.72 5.40
C GLU A 150 -5.40 4.99 5.69
N TRP A 151 -4.84 4.33 4.68
CA TRP A 151 -3.64 3.49 4.76
C TRP A 151 -2.62 3.92 3.71
N LEU A 152 -1.34 3.86 4.08
CA LEU A 152 -0.21 4.23 3.25
C LEU A 152 0.84 3.12 3.23
N ILE A 153 1.53 2.97 2.10
CA ILE A 153 2.66 2.05 1.92
C ILE A 153 3.88 2.60 2.65
N GLN A 154 4.35 1.89 3.67
CA GLN A 154 5.64 2.16 4.29
C GLN A 154 6.76 1.32 3.67
N THR A 155 6.48 0.07 3.32
CA THR A 155 7.43 -0.87 2.68
C THR A 155 6.76 -1.52 1.48
N GLN A 156 7.51 -1.73 0.41
CA GLN A 156 7.04 -2.43 -0.80
C GLN A 156 8.17 -3.25 -1.42
N ASN A 157 7.89 -4.51 -1.74
CA ASN A 157 8.83 -5.39 -2.42
C ASN A 157 8.12 -6.08 -3.57
N PHE A 158 8.46 -5.69 -4.80
CA PHE A 158 7.93 -6.25 -6.03
C PHE A 158 8.93 -7.19 -6.67
N ARG A 159 8.46 -8.35 -7.15
CA ARG A 159 9.27 -9.29 -7.93
C ARG A 159 8.43 -9.95 -9.02
N LEU A 160 8.97 -9.97 -10.24
CA LEU A 160 8.50 -10.89 -11.28
C LEU A 160 8.90 -12.31 -10.91
N VAL A 161 7.94 -13.25 -10.95
CA VAL A 161 8.20 -14.67 -10.70
C VAL A 161 8.53 -15.38 -12.02
N VAL A 162 9.48 -16.31 -11.94
CA VAL A 162 9.99 -17.15 -13.04
C VAL A 162 9.34 -18.53 -13.00
#